data_AF-A0A7X0DE20-F1
#
_entry.id   AF-A0A7X0DE20-F1
#
_cell.length_a   1.000
_cell.length_b   1.000
_cell.length_c   1.000
_cell.angle_alpha   90.00
_cell.angle_beta   90.00
_cell.angle_gamma   90.00
#
_symmetry.space_group_name_H-M   'P 1'
#
loop_
_entity.id
_entity.type
_entity.pdbx_description
1 polymer ?
#
loop_
_entity_poly.entity_id
_entity_poly.type
_entity_poly.pdbx_seq_one_letter_code
_entity_poly.pdbx_strand_id
1 'polypeptide(L)'
;MKRLLLALVLALSTIPAADAAGLRAVPEGNRHAEQPKVPGASVRRTQAGRTTFDLKYEKIRDLLSGDRALIAKIKATAADYRLDPIHMIGAIVGEHTYNVDAYDRLQSYYIKAAAYAGDRFRFGHGDESISEFVARPEFRQCEGKADSYSLWNCREAVWEKEFRGRTVGGIAFPNNRFSAVFFQPFYAGQTFGLGQVNPLTALMLSDMVAQSSGYPELDENDAAGVYEAIMDPDKSLAYMAAAIRKSIDDYASIARVDISANPGITATLYNTGGSAQRAATLKARGGLPEENYYGWLVNDKLEELKSLL
;
A
#
# COMPACT_ATOMS: atom_id res chain seq x y z
N MET A 1 53.99 39.66 -51.23
CA MET A 1 54.37 38.70 -50.18
C MET A 1 53.38 38.85 -49.03
N LYS A 2 52.36 37.97 -48.93
CA LYS A 2 52.14 36.97 -47.85
C LYS A 2 52.14 37.65 -46.45
N ARG A 3 51.07 37.67 -45.62
CA ARG A 3 50.01 36.68 -45.34
C ARG A 3 48.81 37.36 -44.64
N LEU A 4 47.58 36.89 -44.92
CA LEU A 4 46.35 37.16 -44.15
C LEU A 4 46.44 36.49 -42.77
N LEU A 5 46.01 37.19 -41.72
CA LEU A 5 45.71 36.65 -40.40
C LEU A 5 44.18 36.70 -40.22
N LEU A 6 43.53 35.53 -40.26
CA LEU A 6 42.13 35.37 -39.91
C LEU A 6 42.08 34.75 -38.50
N ALA A 7 41.65 35.53 -37.50
CA ALA A 7 41.41 35.03 -36.16
C ALA A 7 39.96 34.52 -36.07
N LEU A 8 39.79 33.20 -35.97
CA LEU A 8 38.50 32.56 -35.74
C LEU A 8 38.36 32.30 -34.23
N VAL A 9 37.56 33.10 -33.54
CA VAL A 9 37.18 32.84 -32.14
C VAL A 9 36.01 31.86 -32.15
N LEU A 10 36.28 30.60 -31.83
CA LEU A 10 35.26 29.57 -31.63
C LEU A 10 34.82 29.62 -30.16
N ALA A 11 33.68 30.27 -29.88
CA ALA A 11 33.07 30.22 -28.56
C ALA A 11 32.45 28.84 -28.34
N LEU A 12 33.14 27.98 -27.58
CA LEU A 12 32.54 26.74 -27.06
C LEU A 12 31.55 27.10 -25.95
N SER A 13 30.28 27.23 -26.32
CA SER A 13 29.17 27.18 -25.36
C SER A 13 29.07 25.76 -24.81
N THR A 14 29.52 25.56 -23.57
CA THR A 14 29.29 24.33 -22.81
C THR A 14 27.82 24.27 -22.42
N ILE A 15 27.01 23.56 -23.22
CA ILE A 15 25.68 23.12 -22.80
C ILE A 15 25.92 22.06 -21.71
N PRO A 16 25.48 22.23 -20.46
CA PRO A 16 25.53 21.15 -19.50
C PRO A 16 24.68 20.00 -20.03
N ALA A 17 25.28 18.82 -20.18
CA ALA A 17 24.54 17.61 -20.45
C ALA A 17 23.52 17.43 -19.32
N ALA A 18 22.23 17.45 -19.67
CA ALA A 18 21.20 17.02 -18.74
C ALA A 18 21.52 15.58 -18.36
N ASP A 19 21.75 15.31 -17.06
CA ASP A 19 21.89 13.96 -16.55
C ASP A 19 20.65 13.15 -16.97
N ALA A 20 20.85 12.20 -17.88
CA ALA A 20 19.94 11.08 -18.05
C ALA A 20 20.14 10.12 -16.87
N ALA A 21 19.88 10.61 -15.65
CA ALA A 21 19.96 9.79 -14.45
C ALA A 21 18.81 8.77 -14.49
N GLY A 22 19.18 7.51 -14.71
CA GLY A 22 18.31 6.35 -14.52
C GLY A 22 17.78 6.28 -13.07
N LEU A 23 16.91 5.32 -12.81
CA LEU A 23 16.38 5.13 -11.46
C LEU A 23 17.51 4.79 -10.49
N ARG A 24 17.56 5.46 -9.34
CA ARG A 24 18.49 5.14 -8.27
C ARG A 24 18.01 3.87 -7.57
N ALA A 25 18.74 2.76 -7.73
CA ALA A 25 18.40 1.51 -7.06
C ALA A 25 18.56 1.61 -5.54
N VAL A 26 17.60 1.04 -4.80
CA VAL A 26 17.71 0.79 -3.37
C VAL A 26 18.25 -0.62 -3.15
N PRO A 27 19.42 -0.79 -2.53
CA PRO A 27 19.99 -2.12 -2.30
C PRO A 27 19.12 -2.94 -1.34
N GLU A 28 19.35 -4.25 -1.26
CA GLU A 28 18.77 -5.12 -0.22
C GLU A 28 19.24 -4.73 1.20
N GLY A 29 18.58 -5.27 2.22
CA GLY A 29 18.96 -5.14 3.63
C GLY A 29 18.42 -3.91 4.34
N ASN A 30 18.95 -3.63 5.53
CA ASN A 30 18.50 -2.53 6.40
C ASN A 30 19.34 -1.26 6.26
N ARG A 31 18.70 -0.11 6.47
CA ARG A 31 19.35 1.20 6.64
C ARG A 31 19.60 1.51 8.11
N HIS A 32 18.83 0.90 9.00
CA HIS A 32 19.05 0.98 10.43
C HIS A 32 19.76 -0.28 10.94
N ALA A 33 20.80 -0.11 11.76
CA ALA A 33 21.52 -1.23 12.38
C ALA A 33 20.64 -2.00 13.39
N GLU A 34 19.71 -1.30 14.03
CA GLU A 34 18.76 -1.86 14.98
C GLU A 34 17.33 -1.61 14.51
N GLN A 35 16.41 -2.47 14.97
CA GLN A 35 15.01 -2.35 14.60
C GLN A 35 14.41 -1.03 15.10
N PRO A 36 13.76 -0.24 14.21
CA PRO A 36 12.99 0.91 14.63
C PRO A 36 11.91 0.56 15.67
N LYS A 37 11.57 1.50 16.55
CA LYS A 37 10.63 1.26 17.65
C LYS A 37 9.27 0.74 17.16
N VAL A 38 8.85 -0.40 17.71
CA VAL A 38 7.51 -0.95 17.49
C VAL A 38 6.47 -0.10 18.25
N PRO A 39 5.36 0.32 17.61
CA PRO A 39 4.31 1.10 18.26
C PRO A 39 3.67 0.37 19.47
N GLY A 40 3.37 1.14 20.52
CA GLY A 40 2.78 0.59 21.75
C GLY A 40 1.43 -0.10 21.55
N ALA A 41 0.67 0.26 20.52
CA ALA A 41 -0.58 -0.43 20.17
C ALA A 41 -0.33 -1.89 19.73
N SER A 42 0.71 -2.13 18.93
CA SER A 42 1.12 -3.48 18.49
C SER A 42 1.61 -4.32 19.66
N VAL A 43 2.37 -3.71 20.58
CA VAL A 43 2.82 -4.35 21.82
C VAL A 43 1.63 -4.78 22.69
N ARG A 44 0.68 -3.86 22.94
CA ARG A 44 -0.53 -4.16 23.73
C ARG A 44 -1.39 -5.26 23.12
N ARG A 45 -1.60 -5.27 21.79
CA ARG A 45 -2.35 -6.34 21.11
C ARG A 45 -1.66 -7.70 21.27
N THR A 46 -0.35 -7.73 21.10
CA THR A 46 0.47 -8.95 21.24
C THR A 46 0.41 -9.51 22.65
N GLN A 47 0.50 -8.64 23.66
CA GLN A 47 0.32 -9.01 25.07
C GLN A 47 -1.09 -9.50 25.39
N ALA A 48 -2.13 -8.83 24.85
CA ALA A 48 -3.52 -9.24 25.02
C ALA A 48 -3.80 -10.62 24.42
N GLY A 49 -3.14 -10.95 23.30
CA GLY A 49 -3.15 -12.28 22.68
C GLY A 49 -2.26 -13.32 23.38
N ARG A 50 -1.61 -12.96 24.51
CA ARG A 50 -0.70 -13.83 25.29
C ARG A 50 0.39 -14.49 24.43
N THR A 51 0.95 -13.74 23.49
CA THR A 51 2.01 -14.20 22.58
C THR A 51 3.17 -13.19 22.54
N THR A 52 4.24 -13.50 21.81
CA THR A 52 5.35 -12.59 21.50
C THR A 52 5.44 -12.35 20.00
N PHE A 53 6.21 -11.33 19.58
CA PHE A 53 6.45 -11.10 18.16
C PHE A 53 7.21 -12.27 17.52
N ASP A 54 8.20 -12.84 18.21
CA ASP A 54 8.96 -14.00 17.71
C ASP A 54 8.06 -15.21 17.46
N LEU A 55 7.18 -15.54 18.42
CA LEU A 55 6.21 -16.63 18.24
C LEU A 55 5.25 -16.36 17.09
N LYS A 56 4.83 -15.10 16.89
CA LYS A 56 3.98 -14.72 15.76
C LYS A 56 4.72 -14.84 14.42
N TYR A 57 5.99 -14.46 14.37
CA TYR A 57 6.87 -14.64 13.22
C TYR A 57 7.03 -16.13 12.87
N GLU A 58 7.37 -16.96 13.86
CA GLU A 58 7.51 -18.42 13.66
C GLU A 58 6.22 -19.04 13.12
N LYS A 59 5.06 -18.69 13.71
CA LYS A 59 3.76 -19.19 13.24
C LYS A 59 3.48 -18.85 11.77
N ILE A 60 3.68 -17.60 11.34
CA ILE A 60 3.39 -17.22 9.94
C ILE A 60 4.40 -17.85 8.98
N ARG A 61 5.69 -17.91 9.37
CA ARG A 61 6.73 -18.60 8.59
C ARG A 61 6.38 -20.08 8.42
N ASP A 62 6.00 -20.77 9.49
CA ASP A 62 5.69 -22.20 9.45
C ASP A 62 4.42 -22.49 8.64
N LEU A 63 3.41 -21.60 8.71
CA LEU A 63 2.22 -21.67 7.85
C LEU A 63 2.62 -21.58 6.37
N LEU A 64 3.43 -20.57 6.00
CA LEU A 64 3.89 -20.39 4.62
C LEU A 64 4.75 -21.56 4.14
N SER A 65 5.63 -22.07 4.99
CA SER A 65 6.48 -23.24 4.70
C SER A 65 5.66 -24.53 4.51
N GLY A 66 4.61 -24.71 5.31
CA GLY A 66 3.74 -25.89 5.27
C GLY A 66 2.73 -25.88 4.12
N ASP A 67 2.36 -24.71 3.58
CA ASP A 67 1.33 -24.57 2.56
C ASP A 67 1.92 -24.29 1.16
N ARG A 68 2.30 -25.38 0.47
CA ARG A 68 2.83 -25.30 -0.91
C ARG A 68 1.81 -24.74 -1.91
N ALA A 69 0.52 -24.95 -1.69
CA ALA A 69 -0.52 -24.46 -2.58
C ALA A 69 -0.62 -22.93 -2.48
N LEU A 70 -0.58 -22.40 -1.26
CA LEU A 70 -0.52 -20.96 -1.01
C LEU A 70 0.74 -20.34 -1.61
N ILE A 71 1.92 -20.94 -1.41
CA ILE A 71 3.17 -20.44 -2.03
C ILE A 71 3.06 -20.41 -3.56
N ALA A 72 2.49 -21.46 -4.17
CA ALA A 72 2.27 -21.49 -5.61
C ALA A 72 1.34 -20.35 -6.09
N LYS A 73 0.26 -20.07 -5.35
CA LYS A 73 -0.64 -18.94 -5.64
C LYS A 73 0.05 -17.59 -5.48
N ILE A 74 0.88 -17.40 -4.44
CA ILE A 74 1.66 -16.19 -4.24
C ILE A 74 2.62 -15.97 -5.41
N LYS A 75 3.33 -17.01 -5.86
CA LYS A 75 4.25 -16.92 -7.01
C LYS A 75 3.51 -16.58 -8.30
N ALA A 76 2.39 -17.25 -8.57
CA ALA A 76 1.58 -16.98 -9.76
C ALA A 76 1.07 -15.54 -9.77
N THR A 77 0.49 -15.10 -8.64
CA THR A 77 0.00 -13.73 -8.50
C THR A 77 1.14 -12.72 -8.63
N ALA A 78 2.29 -12.93 -7.99
CA ALA A 78 3.44 -12.04 -8.12
C ALA A 78 3.90 -11.90 -9.57
N ALA A 79 3.87 -13.00 -10.34
CA ALA A 79 4.23 -12.99 -11.76
C ALA A 79 3.28 -12.12 -12.60
N ASP A 80 1.96 -12.20 -12.37
CA ASP A 80 0.96 -11.39 -13.08
C ASP A 80 1.20 -9.88 -12.90
N TYR A 81 1.73 -9.48 -11.73
CA TYR A 81 2.07 -8.09 -11.40
C TYR A 81 3.53 -7.72 -11.64
N ARG A 82 4.33 -8.63 -12.22
CA ARG A 82 5.78 -8.45 -12.46
C ARG A 82 6.54 -8.08 -11.18
N LEU A 83 6.31 -8.86 -10.13
CA LEU A 83 6.96 -8.75 -8.83
C LEU A 83 7.82 -9.99 -8.56
N ASP A 84 8.91 -9.79 -7.83
CA ASP A 84 9.53 -10.89 -7.10
C ASP A 84 8.57 -11.30 -5.95
N PRO A 85 8.16 -12.59 -5.85
CA PRO A 85 7.24 -13.05 -4.80
C PRO A 85 7.73 -12.77 -3.37
N ILE A 86 9.02 -12.51 -3.15
CA ILE A 86 9.55 -12.12 -1.84
C ILE A 86 8.88 -10.85 -1.28
N HIS A 87 8.43 -9.92 -2.14
CA HIS A 87 7.73 -8.72 -1.69
C HIS A 87 6.37 -9.06 -1.06
N MET A 88 5.66 -10.05 -1.62
CA MET A 88 4.41 -10.52 -1.05
C MET A 88 4.66 -11.28 0.26
N ILE A 89 5.64 -12.18 0.29
CA ILE A 89 6.04 -12.88 1.51
C ILE A 89 6.39 -11.89 2.63
N GLY A 90 7.22 -10.87 2.33
CA GLY A 90 7.60 -9.84 3.29
C GLY A 90 6.42 -9.04 3.83
N ALA A 91 5.48 -8.66 2.97
CA ALA A 91 4.26 -7.95 3.38
C ALA A 91 3.38 -8.80 4.32
N ILE A 92 3.14 -10.09 4.00
CA ILE A 92 2.39 -11.03 4.85
C ILE A 92 3.09 -11.20 6.20
N VAL A 93 4.39 -11.51 6.18
CA VAL A 93 5.16 -11.79 7.39
C VAL A 93 5.18 -10.56 8.30
N GLY A 94 5.49 -9.38 7.77
CA GLY A 94 5.49 -8.16 8.56
C GLY A 94 4.13 -7.92 9.25
N GLU A 95 3.04 -8.01 8.50
CA GLU A 95 1.70 -7.75 9.02
C GLU A 95 1.28 -8.75 10.10
N HIS A 96 1.51 -10.03 9.87
CA HIS A 96 1.18 -11.10 10.81
C HIS A 96 2.16 -11.19 11.99
N THR A 97 3.36 -10.65 11.89
CA THR A 97 4.23 -10.51 13.07
C THR A 97 3.71 -9.41 13.99
N TYR A 98 3.43 -8.19 13.48
CA TYR A 98 3.18 -7.05 14.37
C TYR A 98 1.72 -6.65 14.58
N ASN A 99 0.80 -7.05 13.71
CA ASN A 99 -0.58 -6.57 13.77
C ASN A 99 -1.61 -7.67 14.06
N VAL A 100 -1.63 -8.73 13.25
CA VAL A 100 -2.67 -9.78 13.24
C VAL A 100 -2.04 -11.15 13.57
N ASP A 101 -2.77 -12.15 14.04
CA ASP A 101 -2.27 -13.55 14.16
C ASP A 101 -2.77 -14.35 12.94
N ALA A 102 -1.92 -15.18 12.34
CA ALA A 102 -2.18 -15.90 11.09
C ALA A 102 -3.32 -16.92 11.17
N TYR A 103 -3.54 -17.51 12.34
CA TYR A 103 -4.59 -18.51 12.56
C TYR A 103 -5.92 -17.91 13.03
N ASP A 104 -5.86 -16.72 13.61
CA ASP A 104 -7.05 -15.94 13.91
C ASP A 104 -7.60 -15.43 12.59
N ARG A 105 -8.64 -16.10 12.03
CA ARG A 105 -9.91 -15.45 11.60
C ARG A 105 -10.61 -15.98 10.35
N LEU A 106 -10.24 -17.10 9.70
CA LEU A 106 -11.10 -17.64 8.62
C LEU A 106 -12.56 -17.78 9.08
N GLN A 107 -12.80 -18.31 10.29
CA GLN A 107 -14.15 -18.38 10.87
C GLN A 107 -14.77 -17.00 11.20
N SER A 108 -13.98 -16.03 11.66
CA SER A 108 -14.51 -14.68 11.93
C SER A 108 -14.83 -13.92 10.64
N TYR A 109 -14.13 -14.23 9.53
CA TYR A 109 -14.39 -13.60 8.24
C TYR A 109 -15.77 -14.01 7.73
N TYR A 110 -16.16 -15.28 7.86
CA TYR A 110 -17.53 -15.70 7.53
C TYR A 110 -18.59 -15.02 8.40
N ILE A 111 -18.36 -14.90 9.70
CA ILE A 111 -19.29 -14.18 10.61
C ILE A 111 -19.40 -12.70 10.21
N LYS A 112 -18.28 -12.06 9.87
CA LYS A 112 -18.25 -10.68 9.40
C LYS A 112 -18.93 -10.54 8.04
N ALA A 113 -18.66 -11.43 7.09
CA ALA A 113 -19.29 -11.45 5.77
C ALA A 113 -20.82 -11.51 5.89
N ALA A 114 -21.35 -12.31 6.81
CA ALA A 114 -22.78 -12.35 7.10
C ALA A 114 -23.32 -11.00 7.63
N ALA A 115 -22.56 -10.27 8.46
CA ALA A 115 -22.94 -8.93 8.89
C ALA A 115 -22.94 -7.90 7.73
N TYR A 116 -22.13 -8.14 6.70
CA TYR A 116 -22.02 -7.32 5.50
C TYR A 116 -23.05 -7.68 4.40
N ALA A 117 -23.83 -8.75 4.56
CA ALA A 117 -24.84 -9.18 3.58
C ALA A 117 -26.25 -8.58 3.81
N GLY A 118 -26.42 -7.65 4.76
CA GLY A 118 -27.72 -7.06 5.09
C GLY A 118 -28.07 -5.79 4.29
N ASP A 119 -29.36 -5.51 4.10
CA ASP A 119 -29.94 -4.42 3.28
C ASP A 119 -29.53 -2.97 3.65
N ARG A 120 -28.77 -2.77 4.73
CA ARG A 120 -28.27 -1.45 5.16
C ARG A 120 -26.77 -1.27 4.94
N PHE A 121 -26.12 -2.22 4.30
CA PHE A 121 -24.68 -2.17 4.13
C PHE A 121 -24.30 -1.21 2.99
N ARG A 122 -23.70 -0.08 3.37
CA ARG A 122 -23.18 0.92 2.45
C ARG A 122 -21.93 1.59 3.02
N PHE A 123 -21.13 2.17 2.13
CA PHE A 123 -20.09 3.11 2.52
C PHE A 123 -20.69 4.49 2.80
N GLY A 124 -20.24 5.15 3.87
CA GLY A 124 -20.82 6.41 4.32
C GLY A 124 -20.49 6.79 5.75
N HIS A 125 -20.91 7.99 6.15
CA HIS A 125 -20.78 8.53 7.50
C HIS A 125 -22.11 9.08 7.98
N GLY A 126 -22.64 8.56 9.09
CA GLY A 126 -24.01 8.88 9.51
C GLY A 126 -25.00 8.46 8.43
N ASP A 127 -25.90 9.36 8.03
CA ASP A 127 -26.89 9.11 6.97
C ASP A 127 -26.38 9.43 5.56
N GLU A 128 -25.20 10.04 5.43
CA GLU A 128 -24.61 10.41 4.13
C GLU A 128 -23.83 9.23 3.54
N SER A 129 -24.10 8.86 2.29
CA SER A 129 -23.35 7.86 1.54
C SER A 129 -22.01 8.40 1.04
N ILE A 130 -21.10 7.51 0.67
CA ILE A 130 -19.81 7.92 0.10
C ILE A 130 -20.00 8.71 -1.21
N SER A 131 -20.94 8.31 -2.07
CA SER A 131 -21.18 8.97 -3.35
C SER A 131 -21.76 10.37 -3.18
N GLU A 132 -22.70 10.55 -2.24
CA GLU A 132 -23.18 11.88 -1.84
C GLU A 132 -22.05 12.75 -1.28
N PHE A 133 -21.21 12.19 -0.41
CA PHE A 133 -20.12 12.93 0.22
C PHE A 133 -19.08 13.42 -0.80
N VAL A 134 -18.64 12.56 -1.73
CA VAL A 134 -17.62 12.94 -2.72
C VAL A 134 -18.18 13.77 -3.88
N ALA A 135 -19.50 13.97 -3.94
CA ALA A 135 -20.14 14.90 -4.87
C ALA A 135 -20.09 16.37 -4.41
N ARG A 136 -19.57 16.64 -3.20
CA ARG A 136 -19.50 18.00 -2.64
C ARG A 136 -18.53 18.90 -3.42
N PRO A 137 -18.75 20.23 -3.43
CA PRO A 137 -17.94 21.18 -4.21
C PRO A 137 -16.43 21.15 -3.93
N GLU A 138 -16.01 20.74 -2.73
CA GLU A 138 -14.62 20.60 -2.30
C GLU A 138 -13.86 19.53 -3.11
N PHE A 139 -14.58 18.52 -3.64
CA PHE A 139 -14.03 17.42 -4.42
C PHE A 139 -13.95 17.71 -5.91
N ARG A 140 -14.46 18.84 -6.41
CA ARG A 140 -14.42 19.19 -7.85
C ARG A 140 -13.01 19.12 -8.46
N GLN A 141 -11.98 19.40 -7.67
CA GLN A 141 -10.58 19.28 -8.11
C GLN A 141 -10.12 17.85 -8.44
N CYS A 142 -10.91 16.85 -8.03
CA CYS A 142 -10.68 15.44 -8.30
C CYS A 142 -11.47 14.94 -9.51
N GLU A 143 -12.33 15.75 -10.12
CA GLU A 143 -13.02 15.40 -11.35
C GLU A 143 -12.01 15.21 -12.50
N GLY A 144 -12.28 14.23 -13.37
CA GLY A 144 -11.45 13.97 -14.55
C GLY A 144 -10.09 13.30 -14.29
N LYS A 145 -9.86 12.73 -13.10
CA LYS A 145 -8.72 11.82 -12.89
C LYS A 145 -8.90 10.58 -13.77
N ALA A 146 -7.80 10.13 -14.37
CA ALA A 146 -7.81 9.11 -15.42
C ALA A 146 -7.99 7.68 -14.90
N ASP A 147 -7.69 7.45 -13.62
CA ASP A 147 -7.71 6.14 -12.98
C ASP A 147 -8.19 6.25 -11.53
N SER A 148 -8.70 5.13 -11.02
CA SER A 148 -9.23 4.98 -9.66
C SER A 148 -8.20 5.35 -8.59
N TYR A 149 -6.93 5.02 -8.80
CA TYR A 149 -5.88 5.33 -7.83
C TYR A 149 -5.71 6.84 -7.64
N SER A 150 -5.61 7.58 -8.74
CA SER A 150 -5.45 9.03 -8.78
C SER A 150 -6.70 9.74 -8.27
N LEU A 151 -7.90 9.21 -8.58
CA LEU A 151 -9.17 9.72 -8.08
C LEU A 151 -9.28 9.63 -6.56
N TRP A 152 -9.08 8.43 -6.01
CA TRP A 152 -9.23 8.19 -4.58
C TRP A 152 -8.13 8.84 -3.74
N ASN A 153 -6.88 8.90 -4.22
CA ASN A 153 -5.84 9.69 -3.53
C ASN A 153 -6.17 11.18 -3.50
N CYS A 154 -6.74 11.73 -4.58
CA CYS A 154 -7.19 13.11 -4.58
C CYS A 154 -8.29 13.33 -3.54
N ARG A 155 -9.29 12.44 -3.49
CA ARG A 155 -10.37 12.48 -2.49
C ARG A 155 -9.82 12.38 -1.06
N GLU A 156 -8.85 11.50 -0.80
CA GLU A 156 -8.16 11.43 0.51
C GLU A 156 -7.44 12.74 0.86
N ALA A 157 -6.74 13.37 -0.10
CA ALA A 157 -6.07 14.64 0.14
C ALA A 157 -7.06 15.77 0.47
N VAL A 158 -8.23 15.80 -0.18
CA VAL A 158 -9.32 16.72 0.17
C VAL A 158 -9.85 16.43 1.56
N TRP A 159 -10.11 15.17 1.91
CA TRP A 159 -10.54 14.78 3.25
C TRP A 159 -9.59 15.28 4.33
N GLU A 160 -8.30 15.00 4.20
CA GLU A 160 -7.28 15.37 5.19
C GLU A 160 -7.16 16.89 5.35
N LYS A 161 -7.31 17.65 4.26
CA LYS A 161 -7.16 19.09 4.27
C LYS A 161 -8.41 19.83 4.72
N GLU A 162 -9.58 19.44 4.24
CA GLU A 162 -10.81 20.24 4.34
C GLU A 162 -11.78 19.70 5.40
N PHE A 163 -11.78 18.39 5.68
CA PHE A 163 -12.83 17.76 6.50
C PHE A 163 -12.34 17.18 7.82
N ARG A 164 -11.19 16.49 7.85
CA ARG A 164 -10.73 15.75 9.03
C ARG A 164 -10.67 16.62 10.29
N GLY A 165 -11.46 16.27 11.30
CA GLY A 165 -11.52 16.99 12.58
C GLY A 165 -12.11 18.41 12.51
N ARG A 166 -12.79 18.75 11.41
CA ARG A 166 -13.37 20.08 11.15
C ARG A 166 -14.89 20.00 11.10
N THR A 167 -15.53 21.17 11.22
CA THR A 167 -16.96 21.33 10.96
C THR A 167 -17.16 21.99 9.61
N VAL A 168 -17.85 21.31 8.69
CA VAL A 168 -18.11 21.80 7.33
C VAL A 168 -19.61 21.73 7.07
N GLY A 169 -20.23 22.83 6.66
CA GLY A 169 -21.68 22.89 6.43
C GLY A 169 -22.53 22.56 7.68
N GLY A 170 -22.02 22.84 8.88
CA GLY A 170 -22.70 22.53 10.15
C GLY A 170 -22.52 21.09 10.64
N ILE A 171 -21.83 20.22 9.90
CA ILE A 171 -21.57 18.83 10.27
C ILE A 171 -20.14 18.71 10.80
N ALA A 172 -19.98 18.15 12.00
CA ALA A 172 -18.68 17.89 12.61
C ALA A 172 -18.12 16.54 12.16
N PHE A 173 -16.93 16.54 11.56
CA PHE A 173 -16.27 15.33 11.07
C PHE A 173 -15.23 14.81 12.07
N PRO A 174 -15.11 13.48 12.25
CA PRO A 174 -14.12 12.89 13.14
C PRO A 174 -12.68 13.27 12.75
N ASN A 175 -11.80 13.45 13.73
CA ASN A 175 -10.36 13.51 13.49
C ASN A 175 -9.78 12.11 13.25
N ASN A 176 -10.16 11.48 12.14
CA ASN A 176 -9.77 10.13 11.77
C ASN A 176 -9.50 10.02 10.26
N ARG A 177 -8.89 8.90 9.83
CA ARG A 177 -8.58 8.63 8.42
C ARG A 177 -9.85 8.48 7.58
N PHE A 178 -9.81 8.90 6.32
CA PHE A 178 -10.94 8.81 5.40
C PHE A 178 -11.52 7.39 5.30
N SER A 179 -10.64 6.41 5.09
CA SER A 179 -10.98 4.98 5.07
C SER A 179 -11.69 4.52 6.34
N ALA A 180 -11.29 5.02 7.51
CA ALA A 180 -11.90 4.63 8.77
C ALA A 180 -13.28 5.27 9.00
N VAL A 181 -13.51 6.45 8.44
CA VAL A 181 -14.78 7.17 8.61
C VAL A 181 -15.86 6.66 7.66
N PHE A 182 -15.51 6.40 6.38
CA PHE A 182 -16.50 6.09 5.35
C PHE A 182 -16.54 4.63 4.92
N PHE A 183 -15.45 3.88 5.07
CA PHE A 183 -15.31 2.55 4.46
C PHE A 183 -15.34 1.40 5.46
N GLN A 184 -15.64 1.66 6.74
CA GLN A 184 -15.56 0.67 7.81
C GLN A 184 -16.78 0.71 8.74
N PRO A 185 -17.99 0.45 8.22
CA PRO A 185 -19.25 0.78 8.90
C PRO A 185 -19.54 -0.05 10.17
N PHE A 186 -19.00 -1.28 10.28
CA PHE A 186 -19.23 -2.12 11.47
C PHE A 186 -18.02 -2.21 12.40
N TYR A 187 -16.81 -2.10 11.86
CA TYR A 187 -15.59 -2.27 12.63
C TYR A 187 -14.46 -1.39 12.11
N ALA A 188 -14.22 -0.27 12.79
CA ALA A 188 -13.12 0.62 12.48
C ALA A 188 -11.75 -0.11 12.57
N GLY A 189 -10.91 0.13 11.57
CA GLY A 189 -9.55 -0.39 11.44
C GLY A 189 -9.42 -1.80 10.85
N GLN A 190 -10.47 -2.40 10.29
CA GLN A 190 -10.39 -3.78 9.79
C GLN A 190 -9.92 -3.91 8.34
N THR A 191 -9.22 -5.02 8.14
CA THR A 191 -8.53 -5.48 6.94
C THR A 191 -8.80 -6.99 6.80
N PHE A 192 -8.81 -7.50 5.57
CA PHE A 192 -9.30 -8.86 5.29
C PHE A 192 -8.32 -9.68 4.45
N GLY A 193 -8.48 -11.00 4.53
CA GLY A 193 -7.64 -11.96 3.83
C GLY A 193 -6.22 -12.03 4.40
N LEU A 194 -5.37 -12.83 3.77
CA LEU A 194 -3.96 -12.97 4.13
C LEU A 194 -3.19 -11.65 3.90
N GLY A 195 -3.63 -10.85 2.93
CA GLY A 195 -3.05 -9.54 2.65
C GLY A 195 -3.46 -8.46 3.66
N GLN A 196 -4.52 -8.63 4.44
CA GLN A 196 -5.05 -7.54 5.26
C GLN A 196 -5.36 -6.27 4.41
N VAL A 197 -6.08 -6.44 3.30
CA VAL A 197 -6.50 -5.31 2.43
C VAL A 197 -7.75 -4.64 3.01
N ASN A 198 -7.82 -3.30 2.93
CA ASN A 198 -9.02 -2.53 3.31
C ASN A 198 -9.82 -2.08 2.07
N PRO A 199 -11.12 -1.76 2.21
CA PRO A 199 -11.98 -1.45 1.07
C PRO A 199 -11.52 -0.26 0.21
N LEU A 200 -11.05 0.83 0.83
CA LEU A 200 -10.58 1.99 0.08
C LEU A 200 -9.34 1.64 -0.76
N THR A 201 -8.40 0.89 -0.19
CA THR A 201 -7.23 0.39 -0.95
C THR A 201 -7.65 -0.50 -2.12
N ALA A 202 -8.67 -1.33 -1.96
CA ALA A 202 -9.19 -2.14 -3.07
C ALA A 202 -9.79 -1.26 -4.18
N LEU A 203 -10.64 -0.28 -3.83
CA LEU A 203 -11.18 0.70 -4.78
C LEU A 203 -10.08 1.47 -5.51
N MET A 204 -9.04 1.93 -4.79
CA MET A 204 -7.89 2.63 -5.38
C MET A 204 -7.15 1.78 -6.42
N LEU A 205 -7.08 0.46 -6.22
CA LEU A 205 -6.29 -0.45 -7.05
C LEU A 205 -7.12 -1.20 -8.07
N SER A 206 -8.42 -0.90 -8.16
CA SER A 206 -9.38 -1.69 -8.93
C SER A 206 -9.02 -1.78 -10.40
N ASP A 207 -8.70 -0.68 -11.07
CA ASP A 207 -8.31 -0.66 -12.49
C ASP A 207 -7.08 -1.53 -12.75
N MET A 208 -6.07 -1.46 -11.87
CA MET A 208 -4.85 -2.26 -12.00
C MET A 208 -5.13 -3.75 -11.84
N VAL A 209 -6.02 -4.11 -10.90
CA VAL A 209 -6.43 -5.50 -10.67
C VAL A 209 -7.30 -6.02 -11.81
N ALA A 210 -8.22 -5.22 -12.32
CA ALA A 210 -9.00 -5.57 -13.50
C ALA A 210 -8.11 -5.81 -14.72
N GLN A 211 -7.12 -4.94 -14.93
CA GLN A 211 -6.16 -5.09 -16.02
C GLN A 211 -5.26 -6.32 -15.88
N SER A 212 -4.74 -6.59 -14.69
CA SER A 212 -3.70 -7.61 -14.49
C SER A 212 -4.28 -9.01 -14.23
N SER A 213 -5.44 -9.10 -13.58
CA SER A 213 -6.06 -10.36 -13.16
C SER A 213 -7.42 -10.64 -13.81
N GLY A 214 -7.99 -9.70 -14.56
CA GLY A 214 -9.28 -9.87 -15.24
C GLY A 214 -10.50 -9.88 -14.32
N TYR A 215 -10.34 -9.49 -13.05
CA TYR A 215 -11.47 -9.33 -12.14
C TYR A 215 -12.30 -8.08 -12.50
N PRO A 216 -13.61 -8.05 -12.20
CA PRO A 216 -14.41 -6.85 -12.40
C PRO A 216 -13.87 -5.65 -11.62
N GLU A 217 -14.00 -4.46 -12.19
CA GLU A 217 -13.80 -3.21 -11.46
C GLU A 217 -14.82 -3.09 -10.32
N LEU A 218 -14.40 -2.44 -9.25
CA LEU A 218 -15.15 -2.24 -8.02
C LEU A 218 -15.85 -0.88 -8.06
N ASP A 219 -17.07 -0.84 -7.52
CA ASP A 219 -17.89 0.37 -7.42
C ASP A 219 -18.07 0.74 -5.94
N GLU A 220 -17.85 2.01 -5.56
CA GLU A 220 -18.10 2.49 -4.21
C GLU A 220 -19.57 2.43 -3.76
N ASN A 221 -20.50 2.27 -4.70
CA ASN A 221 -21.91 2.09 -4.40
C ASN A 221 -22.26 0.61 -4.13
N ASP A 222 -21.35 -0.33 -4.44
CA ASP A 222 -21.49 -1.75 -4.15
C ASP A 222 -20.54 -2.17 -3.01
N ALA A 223 -20.88 -1.78 -1.79
CA ALA A 223 -20.10 -2.13 -0.62
C ALA A 223 -19.96 -3.66 -0.44
N ALA A 224 -21.00 -4.43 -0.80
CA ALA A 224 -20.99 -5.89 -0.74
C ALA A 224 -19.95 -6.49 -1.67
N GLY A 225 -19.94 -6.08 -2.94
CA GLY A 225 -18.96 -6.52 -3.94
C GLY A 225 -17.52 -6.15 -3.56
N VAL A 226 -17.29 -4.95 -3.01
CA VAL A 226 -15.96 -4.54 -2.52
C VAL A 226 -15.49 -5.44 -1.38
N TYR A 227 -16.37 -5.75 -0.43
CA TYR A 227 -16.00 -6.62 0.69
C TYR A 227 -15.83 -8.08 0.28
N GLU A 228 -16.65 -8.59 -0.63
CA GLU A 228 -16.46 -9.90 -1.24
C GLU A 228 -15.06 -10.00 -1.86
N ALA A 229 -14.66 -8.99 -2.62
CA ALA A 229 -13.37 -8.96 -3.30
C ALA A 229 -12.16 -9.00 -2.35
N ILE A 230 -12.22 -8.32 -1.20
CA ILE A 230 -11.11 -8.32 -0.23
C ILE A 230 -11.15 -9.51 0.74
N MET A 231 -12.29 -10.19 0.86
CA MET A 231 -12.46 -11.40 1.69
C MET A 231 -12.14 -12.68 0.91
N ASP A 232 -12.35 -12.70 -0.40
CA ASP A 232 -11.97 -13.81 -1.26
C ASP A 232 -10.43 -13.98 -1.24
N PRO A 233 -9.90 -15.19 -0.92
CA PRO A 233 -8.46 -15.39 -0.78
C PRO A 233 -7.65 -15.06 -2.03
N ASP A 234 -8.19 -15.34 -3.22
CA ASP A 234 -7.45 -15.21 -4.49
C ASP A 234 -7.52 -13.77 -5.00
N LYS A 235 -8.68 -13.13 -4.93
CA LYS A 235 -8.82 -11.69 -5.21
C LYS A 235 -7.99 -10.85 -4.22
N SER A 236 -7.98 -11.20 -2.93
CA SER A 236 -7.20 -10.48 -1.90
C SER A 236 -5.69 -10.51 -2.18
N LEU A 237 -5.15 -11.63 -2.66
CA LEU A 237 -3.74 -11.71 -3.10
C LEU A 237 -3.46 -10.78 -4.29
N ALA A 238 -4.39 -10.66 -5.23
CA ALA A 238 -4.24 -9.76 -6.38
C ALA A 238 -4.22 -8.28 -5.94
N TYR A 239 -5.12 -7.87 -5.05
CA TYR A 239 -5.09 -6.51 -4.48
C TYR A 239 -3.82 -6.23 -3.68
N MET A 240 -3.31 -7.23 -2.96
CA MET A 240 -2.04 -7.12 -2.26
C MET A 240 -0.86 -6.92 -3.22
N ALA A 241 -0.78 -7.72 -4.28
CA ALA A 241 0.25 -7.58 -5.32
C ALA A 241 0.15 -6.21 -6.02
N ALA A 242 -1.06 -5.77 -6.36
CA ALA A 242 -1.30 -4.44 -6.92
C ALA A 242 -0.79 -3.31 -6.01
N ALA A 243 -1.02 -3.39 -4.69
CA ALA A 243 -0.56 -2.38 -3.75
C ALA A 243 0.98 -2.29 -3.69
N ILE A 244 1.65 -3.43 -3.72
CA ILE A 244 3.12 -3.53 -3.74
C ILE A 244 3.66 -2.96 -5.07
N ARG A 245 3.13 -3.43 -6.21
CA ARG A 245 3.51 -2.95 -7.54
C ARG A 245 3.36 -1.44 -7.64
N LYS A 246 2.21 -0.93 -7.19
CA LYS A 246 1.93 0.50 -7.19
C LYS A 246 2.92 1.29 -6.32
N SER A 247 3.31 0.76 -5.16
CA SER A 247 4.33 1.37 -4.32
C SER A 247 5.68 1.49 -5.05
N ILE A 248 6.09 0.45 -5.79
CA ILE A 248 7.32 0.48 -6.59
C ILE A 248 7.20 1.52 -7.72
N ASP A 249 6.06 1.56 -8.41
CA ASP A 249 5.81 2.51 -9.51
C ASP A 249 5.81 3.97 -9.05
N ASP A 250 5.22 4.27 -7.89
CA ASP A 250 5.19 5.61 -7.33
C ASP A 250 6.60 6.09 -6.98
N TYR A 251 7.42 5.24 -6.36
CA TYR A 251 8.80 5.59 -6.03
C TYR A 251 9.66 5.81 -7.29
N ALA A 252 9.48 4.95 -8.30
CA ALA A 252 10.18 5.08 -9.58
C ALA A 252 9.79 6.38 -10.31
N SER A 253 8.49 6.67 -10.39
CA SER A 253 7.97 7.80 -11.16
C SER A 253 8.12 9.14 -10.44
N ILE A 254 7.85 9.20 -9.14
CA ILE A 254 7.83 10.45 -8.36
C ILE A 254 9.23 10.76 -7.84
N ALA A 255 9.86 9.80 -7.17
CA ALA A 255 11.15 9.99 -6.49
C ALA A 255 12.37 9.64 -7.34
N ARG A 256 12.19 9.00 -8.51
CA ARG A 256 13.27 8.48 -9.37
C ARG A 256 14.14 7.45 -8.65
N VAL A 257 13.52 6.66 -7.78
CA VAL A 257 14.16 5.62 -6.95
C VAL A 257 13.50 4.28 -7.25
N ASP A 258 14.31 3.26 -7.53
CA ASP A 258 13.82 1.89 -7.74
C ASP A 258 13.93 1.09 -6.44
N ILE A 259 12.78 0.76 -5.86
CA ILE A 259 12.67 -0.02 -4.63
C ILE A 259 12.38 -1.52 -4.88
N SER A 260 12.36 -1.96 -6.14
CA SER A 260 12.00 -3.36 -6.49
C SER A 260 13.02 -4.40 -6.05
N ALA A 261 14.19 -3.98 -5.57
CA ALA A 261 15.19 -4.87 -5.00
C ALA A 261 15.15 -4.88 -3.47
N ASN A 262 14.25 -4.14 -2.79
CA ASN A 262 14.20 -4.11 -1.33
C ASN A 262 12.81 -4.48 -0.79
N PRO A 263 12.61 -5.75 -0.37
CA PRO A 263 11.34 -6.20 0.17
C PRO A 263 10.97 -5.57 1.51
N GLY A 264 11.94 -5.14 2.31
CA GLY A 264 11.65 -4.40 3.53
C GLY A 264 11.03 -3.04 3.27
N ILE A 265 11.50 -2.27 2.26
CA ILE A 265 10.87 -1.00 1.89
C ILE A 265 9.44 -1.22 1.40
N THR A 266 9.22 -2.21 0.54
CA THR A 266 7.85 -2.50 0.09
C THR A 266 6.96 -2.99 1.24
N ALA A 267 7.48 -3.78 2.19
CA ALA A 267 6.72 -4.21 3.37
C ALA A 267 6.40 -3.02 4.30
N THR A 268 7.31 -2.06 4.44
CA THR A 268 7.02 -0.80 5.15
C THR A 268 5.88 -0.04 4.49
N LEU A 269 5.90 0.10 3.17
CA LEU A 269 4.88 0.83 2.42
C LEU A 269 3.54 0.10 2.41
N TYR A 270 3.55 -1.22 2.26
CA TYR A 270 2.35 -2.04 2.32
C TYR A 270 1.58 -1.85 3.63
N ASN A 271 2.29 -1.90 4.76
CA ASN A 271 1.68 -1.82 6.08
C ASN A 271 1.33 -0.40 6.54
N THR A 272 1.90 0.63 5.90
CA THR A 272 1.68 2.03 6.31
C THR A 272 0.92 2.87 5.28
N GLY A 273 0.81 2.41 4.03
CA GLY A 273 0.19 3.12 2.93
C GLY A 273 0.89 4.42 2.54
N GLY A 274 0.22 5.18 1.67
CA GLY A 274 0.64 6.53 1.25
C GLY A 274 1.91 6.57 0.40
N SER A 275 2.12 5.57 -0.46
CA SER A 275 3.31 5.45 -1.33
C SER A 275 3.61 6.73 -2.10
N ALA A 276 2.62 7.32 -2.77
CA ALA A 276 2.79 8.55 -3.55
C ALA A 276 3.25 9.75 -2.69
N GLN A 277 2.61 9.97 -1.54
CA GLN A 277 2.99 11.07 -0.63
C GLN A 277 4.38 10.87 -0.04
N ARG A 278 4.74 9.63 0.31
CA ARG A 278 6.06 9.28 0.83
C ARG A 278 7.14 9.42 -0.24
N ALA A 279 6.86 9.02 -1.48
CA ALA A 279 7.75 9.22 -2.62
C ALA A 279 7.98 10.71 -2.89
N ALA A 280 6.93 11.55 -2.83
CA ALA A 280 7.06 12.99 -2.97
C ALA A 280 7.92 13.61 -1.84
N THR A 281 7.71 13.16 -0.61
CA THR A 281 8.53 13.57 0.55
C THR A 281 9.99 13.13 0.37
N LEU A 282 10.24 11.90 -0.09
CA LEU A 282 11.58 11.41 -0.38
C LEU A 282 12.27 12.23 -1.47
N LYS A 283 11.55 12.57 -2.55
CA LYS A 283 12.07 13.43 -3.62
C LYS A 283 12.53 14.78 -3.08
N ALA A 284 11.73 15.40 -2.23
CA ALA A 284 12.04 16.69 -1.63
C ALA A 284 13.22 16.62 -0.65
N ARG A 285 13.32 15.55 0.15
CA ARG A 285 14.39 15.37 1.14
C ARG A 285 15.71 14.87 0.53
N GLY A 286 15.65 14.15 -0.59
CA GLY A 286 16.78 13.41 -1.18
C GLY A 286 17.11 12.10 -0.43
N GLY A 287 18.11 11.37 -0.92
CA GLY A 287 18.58 10.12 -0.29
C GLY A 287 17.82 8.87 -0.71
N LEU A 288 17.88 7.84 0.15
CA LEU A 288 17.17 6.56 -0.03
C LEU A 288 16.00 6.46 0.97
N PRO A 289 14.95 5.68 0.68
CA PRO A 289 13.94 5.37 1.69
C PRO A 289 14.52 4.53 2.82
N GLU A 290 13.87 4.64 3.98
CA GLU A 290 14.21 3.88 5.19
C GLU A 290 13.03 2.99 5.56
N GLU A 291 13.34 1.77 5.99
CA GLU A 291 12.36 0.84 6.52
C GLU A 291 11.87 1.25 7.92
N ASN A 292 10.61 0.96 8.20
CA ASN A 292 10.10 0.92 9.57
C ASN A 292 10.28 -0.48 10.18
N TYR A 293 9.77 -0.69 11.39
CA TYR A 293 9.88 -1.98 12.10
C TYR A 293 9.37 -3.20 11.31
N TYR A 294 8.35 -3.04 10.44
CA TYR A 294 7.89 -4.12 9.55
C TYR A 294 8.98 -4.48 8.54
N GLY A 295 9.44 -3.48 7.80
CA GLY A 295 10.44 -3.68 6.75
C GLY A 295 11.78 -4.13 7.29
N TRP A 296 12.13 -3.64 8.48
CA TRP A 296 13.35 -4.03 9.16
C TRP A 296 13.40 -5.53 9.45
N LEU A 297 12.30 -6.07 9.99
CA LEU A 297 12.18 -7.51 10.23
C LEU A 297 12.31 -8.31 8.94
N VAL A 298 11.63 -7.87 7.88
CA VAL A 298 11.65 -8.57 6.57
C VAL A 298 13.06 -8.66 6.01
N ASN A 299 13.81 -7.57 6.08
CA ASN A 299 15.19 -7.54 5.62
C ASN A 299 16.13 -8.33 6.54
N ASP A 300 15.92 -8.30 7.85
CA ASP A 300 16.68 -9.10 8.82
C ASP A 300 16.50 -10.60 8.59
N LYS A 301 15.28 -11.01 8.21
CA LYS A 301 14.91 -12.40 7.94
C LYS A 301 14.97 -12.78 6.46
N LEU A 302 15.55 -11.96 5.60
CA LEU A 302 15.40 -12.08 4.15
C LEU A 302 15.83 -13.44 3.61
N GLU A 303 16.98 -13.96 4.05
CA GLU A 303 17.47 -15.28 3.62
C GLU A 303 16.53 -16.42 4.01
N GLU A 304 15.99 -16.38 5.23
CA GLU A 304 15.01 -17.36 5.71
C GLU A 304 13.71 -17.28 4.91
N LEU A 305 13.22 -16.06 4.63
CA LEU A 305 12.00 -15.85 3.85
C LEU A 305 12.16 -16.24 2.37
N LYS A 306 13.33 -16.00 1.77
CA LYS A 306 13.66 -16.44 0.42
C LYS A 306 13.65 -17.97 0.29
N SER A 307 13.99 -18.70 1.36
CA SER A 307 13.95 -20.17 1.36
C SER A 307 12.55 -20.79 1.24
N LEU A 308 11.49 -19.98 1.38
CA LEU A 308 10.10 -20.38 1.17
C LEU A 308 9.70 -20.46 -0.32
N LEU A 309 10.53 -19.89 -1.20
CA LEU A 309 10.30 -19.74 -2.65
C LEU A 309 11.21 -20.69 -3.43
#